data_AF-A0A485LRR1-F1
#
_entry.id   AF-A0A485LRR1-F1
#
_cell.length_a   1.000
_cell.length_b   1.000
_cell.length_c   1.000
_cell.angle_alpha   90.00
_cell.angle_beta   90.00
_cell.angle_gamma   90.00
#
_symmetry.space_group_name_H-M   'P 1'
#
loop_
_entity.id
_entity.type
_entity.pdbx_description
1 polymer ?
#
loop_
_entity_poly.entity_id
_entity_poly.type
_entity_poly.pdbx_seq_one_letter_code
_entity_poly.pdbx_strand_id
1 'polypeptide(L)'
;MNHINSDRISLWDQAHIWNTATVEAFARGGVGAYLNTPGFPRNGNQLVAGVAHWRQAILELQAAQMRITNIPILYGIDSIHGAQRVDKAVLFPQNINTGATFNPTLVYDYGKYMARDTKAAGILWIFNPTLDITRHKHWPRVYETYGEDPVGVAATATAVVTGIQSQGVAACFKQFIGDSDTRSGNDRDAVALTFELLISRRLS
;
A
#
# COMPACT_ATOMS: atom_id res chain seq x y z
N MET A 1 0.70 15.86 7.02
CA MET A 1 2.07 15.36 6.80
C MET A 1 2.30 15.38 5.31
N ASN A 2 3.30 16.12 4.83
CA ASN A 2 3.66 16.10 3.42
C ASN A 2 4.40 14.79 3.13
N HIS A 3 3.94 14.06 2.12
CA HIS A 3 4.62 12.87 1.63
C HIS A 3 5.08 13.09 0.20
N ILE A 4 6.16 12.44 -0.19
CA ILE A 4 6.66 12.49 -1.56
C ILE A 4 6.94 11.08 -2.08
N ASN A 5 6.83 10.92 -3.39
CA ASN A 5 7.28 9.70 -4.05
C ASN A 5 8.81 9.60 -3.95
N SER A 6 9.31 8.43 -3.58
CA SER A 6 10.73 8.10 -3.47
C SER A 6 11.49 8.37 -4.76
N ASP A 7 10.86 8.36 -5.93
CA ASP A 7 11.50 8.71 -7.21
C ASP A 7 12.15 10.11 -7.22
N ARG A 8 11.67 11.03 -6.36
CA ARG A 8 12.21 12.39 -6.23
C ARG A 8 13.52 12.46 -5.44
N ILE A 9 13.85 11.40 -4.71
CA ILE A 9 15.06 11.29 -3.88
C ILE A 9 15.90 10.07 -4.24
N SER A 10 15.40 9.21 -5.12
CA SER A 10 16.09 7.97 -5.48
C SER A 10 17.23 8.27 -6.44
N LEU A 11 18.37 7.67 -6.17
CA LEU A 11 19.44 7.51 -7.13
C LEU A 11 19.27 6.14 -7.81
N TRP A 12 19.66 6.07 -9.08
CA TRP A 12 19.63 4.84 -9.88
C TRP A 12 21.02 4.23 -9.99
N ASP A 13 21.80 4.36 -8.93
CA ASP A 13 23.13 3.79 -8.80
C ASP A 13 23.14 2.66 -7.76
N GLN A 14 24.17 1.81 -7.80
CA GLN A 14 24.27 0.62 -6.94
C GLN A 14 24.90 0.90 -5.57
N ALA A 15 25.46 2.10 -5.34
CA ALA A 15 26.24 2.42 -4.16
C ALA A 15 25.45 3.23 -3.12
N HIS A 16 24.56 4.12 -3.56
CA HIS A 16 23.71 4.96 -2.73
C HIS A 16 22.32 5.02 -3.35
N ILE A 17 21.29 4.65 -2.59
CA ILE A 17 19.91 4.62 -3.12
C ILE A 17 19.24 5.99 -2.97
N TRP A 18 19.76 6.85 -2.11
CA TRP A 18 19.19 8.15 -1.79
C TRP A 18 20.11 9.31 -2.11
N ASN A 19 19.55 10.35 -2.73
CA ASN A 19 20.16 11.67 -2.74
C ASN A 19 19.92 12.34 -1.38
N THR A 20 20.90 12.18 -0.48
CA THR A 20 20.85 12.69 0.90
C THR A 20 20.66 14.20 0.96
N ALA A 21 21.26 14.97 0.05
CA ALA A 21 21.08 16.42 0.02
C ALA A 21 19.63 16.80 -0.30
N THR A 22 18.98 16.09 -1.23
CA THR A 22 17.57 16.28 -1.55
C THR A 22 16.66 15.87 -0.40
N VAL A 23 16.95 14.75 0.28
CA VAL A 23 16.23 14.35 1.49
C VAL A 23 16.30 15.43 2.56
N GLU A 24 17.49 15.97 2.82
CA GLU A 24 17.68 17.01 3.83
C GLU A 24 16.95 18.30 3.46
N ALA A 25 16.94 18.68 2.17
CA ALA A 25 16.17 19.81 1.68
C ALA A 25 14.66 19.61 1.89
N PHE A 26 14.14 18.43 1.58
CA PHE A 26 12.73 18.09 1.82
C PHE A 26 12.38 18.04 3.31
N ALA A 27 13.29 17.55 4.15
CA ALA A 27 13.12 17.56 5.61
C ALA A 27 13.00 19.00 6.14
N ARG A 28 13.84 19.94 5.67
CA ARG A 28 13.71 21.38 5.99
C ARG A 28 12.37 21.97 5.51
N GLY A 29 11.86 21.46 4.40
CA GLY A 29 10.53 21.80 3.86
C GLY A 29 9.34 21.11 4.56
N GLY A 30 9.58 20.36 5.64
CA GLY A 30 8.52 19.71 6.42
C GLY A 30 7.98 18.41 5.83
N VAL A 31 8.69 17.78 4.88
CA VAL A 31 8.39 16.42 4.44
C VAL A 31 8.76 15.45 5.56
N GLY A 32 7.83 14.56 5.92
CA GLY A 32 8.01 13.56 6.98
C GLY A 32 7.68 12.14 6.55
N ALA A 33 7.21 11.96 5.31
CA ALA A 33 6.89 10.66 4.78
C ALA A 33 7.36 10.49 3.33
N TYR A 34 7.69 9.25 3.00
CA TYR A 34 8.15 8.84 1.69
C TYR A 34 7.42 7.56 1.30
N LEU A 35 7.23 7.34 0.01
CA LEU A 35 6.52 6.15 -0.47
C LEU A 35 7.03 5.65 -1.81
N ASN A 36 6.62 4.43 -2.16
CA ASN A 36 6.97 3.69 -3.39
C ASN A 36 8.29 2.91 -3.28
N THR A 37 8.60 2.16 -4.34
CA THR A 37 9.86 1.45 -4.49
C THR A 37 10.93 2.42 -5.00
N PRO A 38 12.03 2.62 -4.28
CA PRO A 38 13.12 3.46 -4.74
C PRO A 38 13.93 2.76 -5.84
N GLY A 39 15.02 3.40 -6.28
CA GLY A 39 15.90 2.96 -7.39
C GLY A 39 16.69 1.66 -7.16
N PHE A 40 16.10 0.67 -6.49
CA PHE A 40 16.68 -0.65 -6.26
C PHE A 40 17.03 -1.38 -7.55
N PRO A 41 18.05 -2.26 -7.51
CA PRO A 41 18.45 -3.07 -8.65
C PRO A 41 17.33 -4.02 -9.10
N ARG A 42 17.31 -4.29 -10.41
CA ARG A 42 16.36 -5.18 -11.06
C ARG A 42 17.07 -6.20 -11.94
N ASN A 43 16.50 -7.40 -12.05
CA ASN A 43 16.82 -8.40 -13.06
C ASN A 43 15.66 -8.47 -14.06
N GLY A 44 15.81 -7.82 -15.21
CA GLY A 44 14.68 -7.54 -16.11
C GLY A 44 13.60 -6.73 -15.39
N ASN A 45 12.37 -7.24 -15.36
CA ASN A 45 11.26 -6.58 -14.66
C ASN A 45 11.21 -6.89 -13.15
N GLN A 46 11.98 -7.87 -12.68
CA GLN A 46 11.95 -8.31 -11.29
C GLN A 46 12.83 -7.41 -10.42
N LEU A 47 12.27 -6.92 -9.32
CA LEU A 47 13.02 -6.27 -8.26
C LEU A 47 13.84 -7.31 -7.49
N VAL A 48 15.14 -7.09 -7.31
CA VAL A 48 16.02 -8.01 -6.59
C VAL A 48 16.45 -7.45 -5.22
N ALA A 49 15.59 -6.61 -4.62
CA ALA A 49 15.80 -6.03 -3.30
C ALA A 49 15.04 -6.80 -2.21
N GLY A 50 15.75 -7.70 -1.54
CA GLY A 50 15.26 -8.38 -0.33
C GLY A 50 15.25 -7.50 0.92
N VAL A 51 14.94 -8.10 2.06
CA VAL A 51 14.81 -7.43 3.37
C VAL A 51 16.04 -6.59 3.75
N ALA A 52 17.25 -7.12 3.54
CA ALA A 52 18.48 -6.41 3.92
C ALA A 52 18.67 -5.09 3.16
N HIS A 53 18.43 -5.11 1.84
CA HIS A 53 18.53 -3.91 1.00
C HIS A 53 17.51 -2.84 1.43
N TRP A 54 16.26 -3.26 1.67
CA TRP A 54 15.22 -2.36 2.18
C TRP A 54 15.58 -1.77 3.53
N ARG A 55 16.03 -2.60 4.48
CA ARG A 55 16.42 -2.14 5.82
C ARG A 55 17.54 -1.11 5.76
N GLN A 56 18.58 -1.38 4.97
CA GLN A 56 19.67 -0.43 4.79
C GLN A 56 19.15 0.90 4.22
N ALA A 57 18.35 0.84 3.14
CA ALA A 57 17.80 2.04 2.52
C ALA A 57 16.94 2.85 3.53
N ILE A 58 16.03 2.21 4.25
CA ILE A 58 15.19 2.92 5.24
C ILE A 58 16.05 3.55 6.34
N LEU A 59 17.09 2.86 6.84
CA LEU A 59 17.98 3.40 7.87
C LEU A 59 18.78 4.62 7.38
N GLU A 60 19.26 4.61 6.14
CA GLU A 60 19.95 5.75 5.54
C GLU A 60 19.04 6.98 5.42
N LEU A 61 17.81 6.76 4.92
CA LEU A 61 16.80 7.82 4.77
C LEU A 61 16.38 8.38 6.14
N GLN A 62 16.17 7.48 7.10
CA GLN A 62 15.86 7.80 8.48
C GLN A 62 16.96 8.67 9.13
N ALA A 63 18.23 8.30 8.96
CA ALA A 63 19.36 9.06 9.48
C ALA A 63 19.44 10.45 8.86
N ALA A 64 19.24 10.56 7.54
CA ALA A 64 19.24 11.84 6.83
C ALA A 64 18.13 12.79 7.32
N GLN A 65 16.90 12.29 7.46
CA GLN A 65 15.79 13.06 8.02
C GLN A 65 16.06 13.54 9.45
N MET A 66 16.57 12.64 10.30
CA MET A 66 16.78 12.93 11.72
C MET A 66 17.89 13.96 11.94
N ARG A 67 18.92 14.02 11.08
CA ARG A 67 19.95 15.08 11.14
C ARG A 67 19.37 16.49 11.04
N ILE A 68 18.23 16.65 10.37
CA ILE A 68 17.60 17.95 10.12
C ILE A 68 16.51 18.26 11.13
N THR A 69 15.65 17.27 11.42
CA THR A 69 14.39 17.52 12.14
C THR A 69 14.31 16.85 13.50
N ASN A 70 15.19 15.89 13.81
CA ASN A 70 15.05 14.96 14.93
C ASN A 70 13.73 14.15 14.94
N ILE A 71 12.94 14.19 13.87
CA ILE A 71 11.68 13.47 13.73
C ILE A 71 11.89 12.30 12.75
N PRO A 72 11.43 11.08 13.08
CA PRO A 72 11.56 9.94 12.19
C PRO A 72 10.67 10.04 10.94
N ILE A 73 11.10 9.39 9.85
CA ILE A 73 10.24 9.28 8.68
C ILE A 73 9.13 8.27 8.91
N LEU A 74 8.03 8.41 8.17
CA LEU A 74 7.11 7.31 7.88
C LEU A 74 7.32 6.85 6.43
N TYR A 75 7.59 5.56 6.21
CA TYR A 75 7.70 5.01 4.86
C TYR A 75 6.48 4.16 4.51
N GLY A 76 5.87 4.46 3.36
CA GLY A 76 4.68 3.79 2.84
C GLY A 76 4.93 2.95 1.59
N ILE A 77 4.27 1.80 1.48
CA ILE A 77 4.36 0.99 0.27
C ILE A 77 3.07 0.24 -0.04
N ASP A 78 2.83 -0.01 -1.34
CA ASP A 78 1.83 -0.98 -1.78
C ASP A 78 2.28 -2.39 -1.41
N SER A 79 1.67 -2.92 -0.34
CA SER A 79 1.60 -4.36 -0.02
C SER A 79 0.12 -4.73 -0.11
N ILE A 80 -0.31 -5.19 -1.29
CA ILE A 80 -1.72 -5.39 -1.67
C ILE A 80 -2.08 -6.88 -1.65
N HIS A 81 -1.10 -7.78 -1.78
CA HIS A 81 -1.29 -9.24 -1.71
C HIS A 81 -0.04 -9.93 -1.13
N GLY A 82 0.49 -9.36 -0.06
CA GLY A 82 1.81 -9.71 0.50
C GLY A 82 2.81 -8.56 0.38
N ALA A 83 4.04 -8.77 0.83
CA ALA A 83 5.11 -7.77 0.71
C ALA A 83 5.70 -7.78 -0.72
N GLN A 84 4.87 -7.54 -1.74
CA GLN A 84 5.21 -7.79 -3.16
C GLN A 84 6.39 -6.99 -3.72
N ARG A 85 6.82 -5.95 -2.99
CA ARG A 85 8.00 -5.14 -3.33
C ARG A 85 9.26 -5.58 -2.58
N VAL A 86 9.23 -6.70 -1.87
CA VAL A 86 10.38 -7.27 -1.16
C VAL A 86 10.70 -8.62 -1.81
N ASP A 87 11.91 -8.75 -2.35
CA ASP A 87 12.33 -10.00 -3.01
C ASP A 87 12.23 -11.19 -2.05
N LYS A 88 11.74 -12.32 -2.57
CA LYS A 88 11.48 -13.58 -1.84
C LYS A 88 10.39 -13.52 -0.76
N ALA A 89 9.64 -12.43 -0.65
CA ALA A 89 8.47 -12.40 0.22
C ALA A 89 7.35 -13.32 -0.29
N VAL A 90 6.49 -13.77 0.62
CA VAL A 90 5.32 -14.56 0.26
C VAL A 90 4.33 -13.67 -0.50
N LEU A 91 3.87 -14.17 -1.65
CA LEU A 91 2.74 -13.60 -2.38
C LEU A 91 1.50 -14.42 -2.10
N PHE A 92 0.46 -13.74 -1.64
CA PHE A 92 -0.87 -14.30 -1.46
C PHE A 92 -1.69 -14.14 -2.74
N PRO A 93 -2.82 -14.87 -2.86
CA PRO A 93 -3.83 -14.54 -3.85
C PRO A 93 -4.25 -13.06 -3.77
N GLN A 94 -4.67 -12.49 -4.90
CA GLN A 94 -5.22 -11.14 -4.92
C GLN A 94 -6.46 -11.04 -4.03
N ASN A 95 -6.76 -9.83 -3.55
CA ASN A 95 -7.82 -9.55 -2.56
C ASN A 95 -9.18 -10.14 -2.92
N ILE A 96 -9.54 -10.25 -4.21
CA ILE A 96 -10.82 -10.86 -4.63
C ILE A 96 -10.93 -12.32 -4.21
N ASN A 97 -9.82 -13.05 -4.25
CA ASN A 97 -9.75 -14.44 -3.81
C ASN A 97 -9.81 -14.53 -2.29
N THR A 98 -9.21 -13.56 -1.59
CA THR A 98 -9.31 -13.45 -0.13
C THR A 98 -10.76 -13.20 0.31
N GLY A 99 -11.47 -12.30 -0.38
CA GLY A 99 -12.90 -12.07 -0.16
C GLY A 99 -13.76 -13.30 -0.45
N ALA A 100 -13.46 -14.02 -1.53
CA ALA A 100 -14.15 -15.25 -1.92
C ALA A 100 -14.02 -16.42 -0.91
N THR A 101 -13.10 -16.32 0.07
CA THR A 101 -13.01 -17.33 1.14
C THR A 101 -14.16 -17.27 2.14
N PHE A 102 -14.82 -16.11 2.26
CA PHE A 102 -15.79 -15.82 3.33
C PHE A 102 -15.30 -16.21 4.73
N ASN A 103 -13.98 -16.12 4.97
CA ASN A 103 -13.34 -16.59 6.19
C ASN A 103 -12.55 -15.45 6.86
N PRO A 104 -13.16 -14.72 7.81
CA PRO A 104 -12.51 -13.59 8.48
C PRO A 104 -11.22 -13.96 9.22
N THR A 105 -11.08 -15.19 9.70
CA THR A 105 -9.85 -15.67 10.34
C THR A 105 -8.70 -15.73 9.34
N LEU A 106 -8.94 -16.28 8.15
CA LEU A 106 -7.94 -16.29 7.08
C LEU A 106 -7.59 -14.88 6.61
N VAL A 107 -8.58 -13.98 6.53
CA VAL A 107 -8.36 -12.58 6.15
C VAL A 107 -7.52 -11.83 7.19
N TYR A 108 -7.75 -12.08 8.48
CA TYR A 108 -6.93 -11.54 9.56
C TYR A 108 -5.48 -12.03 9.44
N ASP A 109 -5.27 -13.33 9.28
CA ASP A 109 -3.94 -13.92 9.14
C ASP A 109 -3.22 -13.43 7.88
N TYR A 110 -3.96 -13.26 6.79
CA TYR A 110 -3.48 -12.63 5.57
C TYR A 110 -2.93 -11.21 5.84
N GLY A 111 -3.71 -10.35 6.50
CA GLY A 111 -3.27 -9.01 6.88
C GLY A 111 -2.06 -9.03 7.81
N LYS A 112 -2.06 -9.94 8.79
CA LYS A 112 -0.98 -10.15 9.76
C LYS A 112 0.33 -10.56 9.09
N TYR A 113 0.33 -11.57 8.22
CA TYR A 113 1.56 -12.06 7.59
C TYR A 113 2.09 -11.08 6.55
N MET A 114 1.22 -10.44 5.77
CA MET A 114 1.61 -9.34 4.90
C MET A 114 2.30 -8.21 5.69
N ALA A 115 1.72 -7.78 6.81
CA ALA A 115 2.30 -6.73 7.64
C ALA A 115 3.60 -7.15 8.32
N ARG A 116 3.71 -8.41 8.77
CA ARG A 116 4.96 -8.97 9.31
C ARG A 116 6.10 -8.87 8.30
N ASP A 117 5.85 -9.29 7.06
CA ASP A 117 6.88 -9.35 6.01
C ASP A 117 7.26 -7.94 5.53
N THR A 118 6.30 -7.03 5.38
CA THR A 118 6.58 -5.62 5.05
C THR A 118 7.34 -4.92 6.19
N LYS A 119 6.97 -5.19 7.44
CA LYS A 119 7.69 -4.68 8.63
C LYS A 119 9.10 -5.24 8.71
N ALA A 120 9.34 -6.48 8.26
CA ALA A 120 10.68 -7.05 8.20
C ALA A 120 11.60 -6.20 7.31
N ALA A 121 11.09 -5.56 6.26
CA ALA A 121 11.80 -4.60 5.40
C ALA A 121 11.96 -3.19 6.01
N GLY A 122 11.43 -2.94 7.22
CA GLY A 122 11.51 -1.63 7.90
C GLY A 122 10.39 -0.65 7.52
N ILE A 123 9.39 -1.11 6.78
CA ILE A 123 8.28 -0.29 6.30
C ILE A 123 7.10 -0.44 7.25
N LEU A 124 6.55 0.69 7.72
CA LEU A 124 5.54 0.72 8.79
C LEU A 124 4.19 1.30 8.33
N TRP A 125 4.02 1.54 7.03
CA TRP A 125 2.75 1.96 6.45
C TRP A 125 2.45 1.20 5.16
N ILE A 126 1.29 0.53 5.12
CA ILE A 126 0.85 -0.31 4.02
C ILE A 126 -0.38 0.32 3.35
N PHE A 127 -0.32 0.44 2.03
CA PHE A 127 -1.45 0.88 1.19
C PHE A 127 -2.38 -0.27 0.84
N ASN A 128 -3.06 -0.81 1.85
CA ASN A 128 -4.08 -1.85 1.76
C ASN A 128 -4.96 -1.74 3.02
N PRO A 129 -6.28 -2.07 2.97
CA PRO A 129 -7.06 -2.68 1.88
C PRO A 129 -7.55 -1.78 0.73
N THR A 130 -7.79 -2.34 -0.46
CA THR A 130 -8.67 -1.71 -1.47
C THR A 130 -10.13 -2.10 -1.20
N LEU A 131 -10.96 -1.15 -0.78
CA LEU A 131 -12.34 -1.34 -0.28
C LEU A 131 -13.43 -0.88 -1.25
N ASP A 132 -13.09 -0.72 -2.52
CA ASP A 132 -14.07 -0.47 -3.55
C ASP A 132 -15.12 -1.58 -3.62
N ILE A 133 -16.39 -1.18 -3.74
CA ILE A 133 -17.51 -2.08 -3.95
C ILE A 133 -17.67 -2.26 -5.46
N THR A 134 -17.03 -3.31 -6.00
CA THR A 134 -16.98 -3.51 -7.45
C THR A 134 -18.38 -3.65 -8.04
N ARG A 135 -18.74 -2.77 -8.98
CA ARG A 135 -19.98 -2.88 -9.77
C ARG A 135 -19.72 -3.06 -11.26
N HIS A 136 -18.65 -2.45 -11.77
CA HIS A 136 -18.30 -2.53 -13.16
C HIS A 136 -17.19 -3.57 -13.40
N LYS A 137 -17.54 -4.76 -13.90
CA LYS A 137 -16.58 -5.86 -14.09
C LYS A 137 -15.47 -5.58 -15.12
N HIS A 138 -15.66 -4.60 -16.00
CA HIS A 138 -14.60 -4.13 -16.90
C HIS A 138 -13.53 -3.29 -16.20
N TRP A 139 -13.76 -2.85 -14.95
CA TRP A 139 -12.76 -2.10 -14.21
C TRP A 139 -11.49 -2.94 -14.02
N PRO A 140 -10.32 -2.47 -14.49
CA PRO A 140 -9.14 -3.32 -14.57
C PRO A 140 -8.59 -3.72 -13.19
N ARG A 141 -9.08 -3.10 -12.11
CA ARG A 141 -8.62 -3.33 -10.73
C ARG A 141 -9.60 -4.12 -9.89
N VAL A 142 -10.62 -4.75 -10.50
CA VAL A 142 -11.59 -5.65 -9.81
C VAL A 142 -10.88 -6.65 -8.89
N TYR A 143 -9.75 -7.21 -9.33
CA TYR A 143 -8.99 -8.20 -8.57
C TYR A 143 -8.41 -7.66 -7.26
N GLU A 144 -8.22 -6.34 -7.14
CA GLU A 144 -7.72 -5.70 -5.92
C GLU A 144 -8.81 -5.53 -4.85
N THR A 145 -10.09 -5.66 -5.21
CA THR A 145 -11.23 -5.53 -4.28
C THR A 145 -11.58 -6.83 -3.60
N TYR A 146 -12.49 -6.80 -2.62
CA TYR A 146 -12.96 -8.01 -1.93
C TYR A 146 -14.33 -8.52 -2.42
N GLY A 147 -14.96 -7.82 -3.37
CA GLY A 147 -16.24 -8.22 -3.94
C GLY A 147 -17.18 -7.04 -4.25
N GLU A 148 -18.44 -7.37 -4.48
CA GLU A 148 -19.50 -6.44 -4.88
C GLU A 148 -20.53 -6.15 -3.78
N ASP A 149 -20.47 -6.88 -2.66
CA ASP A 149 -21.40 -6.73 -1.54
C ASP A 149 -20.78 -5.88 -0.42
N PRO A 150 -21.38 -4.72 -0.06
CA PRO A 150 -20.81 -3.85 0.96
C PRO A 150 -20.72 -4.48 2.35
N VAL A 151 -21.61 -5.42 2.70
CA VAL A 151 -21.58 -6.07 4.01
C VAL A 151 -20.40 -7.03 4.11
N GLY A 152 -20.20 -7.87 3.09
CA GLY A 152 -19.05 -8.76 2.98
C GLY A 152 -17.73 -8.01 2.90
N VAL A 153 -17.67 -6.93 2.11
CA VAL A 153 -16.48 -6.07 2.04
C VAL A 153 -16.18 -5.41 3.38
N ALA A 154 -17.19 -4.91 4.10
CA ALA A 154 -16.99 -4.32 5.42
C ALA A 154 -16.44 -5.32 6.44
N ALA A 155 -16.99 -6.54 6.50
CA ALA A 155 -16.49 -7.59 7.39
C ALA A 155 -15.03 -7.97 7.05
N THR A 156 -14.73 -8.09 5.76
CA THR A 156 -13.38 -8.39 5.25
C THR A 156 -12.40 -7.25 5.57
N ALA A 157 -12.82 -6.00 5.40
CA ALA A 157 -12.06 -4.81 5.73
C ALA A 157 -11.66 -4.79 7.21
N THR A 158 -12.61 -5.06 8.11
CA THR A 158 -12.33 -5.11 9.55
C THR A 158 -11.28 -6.16 9.87
N ALA A 159 -11.40 -7.36 9.32
CA ALA A 159 -10.45 -8.44 9.56
C ALA A 159 -9.03 -8.10 9.06
N VAL A 160 -8.89 -7.64 7.82
CA VAL A 160 -7.56 -7.35 7.23
C VAL A 160 -6.88 -6.15 7.91
N VAL A 161 -7.63 -5.08 8.22
CA VAL A 161 -7.10 -3.91 8.93
C VAL A 161 -6.64 -4.30 10.33
N THR A 162 -7.42 -5.11 11.04
CA THR A 162 -7.05 -5.62 12.37
C THR A 162 -5.81 -6.50 12.28
N GLY A 163 -5.71 -7.36 11.27
CA GLY A 163 -4.53 -8.18 10.99
C GLY A 163 -3.27 -7.34 10.79
N ILE A 164 -3.33 -6.33 9.91
CA ILE A 164 -2.22 -5.43 9.62
C ILE A 164 -1.78 -4.69 10.89
N GLN A 165 -2.74 -4.03 11.56
CA GLN A 165 -2.45 -3.19 12.72
C GLN A 165 -2.01 -3.97 13.96
N SER A 166 -2.35 -5.27 14.06
CA SER A 166 -1.81 -6.15 15.11
C SER A 166 -0.29 -6.27 15.08
N GLN A 167 0.34 -6.01 13.94
CA GLN A 167 1.79 -6.02 13.79
C GLN A 167 2.45 -4.67 14.10
N GLY A 168 1.67 -3.66 14.52
CA GLY A 168 2.16 -2.29 14.73
C GLY A 168 2.52 -1.59 13.41
N VAL A 169 1.80 -1.91 12.33
CA VAL A 169 1.95 -1.32 10.99
C VAL A 169 0.66 -0.57 10.67
N ALA A 170 0.76 0.64 10.11
CA ALA A 170 -0.40 1.41 9.70
C ALA A 170 -1.03 0.80 8.44
N ALA A 171 -2.34 0.54 8.47
CA ALA A 171 -3.12 0.21 7.28
C ALA A 171 -3.61 1.49 6.58
N CYS A 172 -3.99 1.38 5.32
CA CYS A 172 -4.57 2.48 4.56
C CYS A 172 -5.64 1.90 3.64
N PHE A 173 -6.90 2.14 4.00
CA PHE A 173 -8.00 1.83 3.11
C PHE A 173 -8.01 2.80 1.93
N LYS A 174 -8.31 2.29 0.73
CA LYS A 174 -8.34 3.04 -0.52
C LYS A 174 -9.34 2.39 -1.50
N GLN A 175 -9.73 3.03 -2.58
CA GLN A 175 -9.64 4.47 -2.81
C GLN A 175 -10.92 5.12 -2.30
N PHE A 176 -10.82 6.29 -1.68
CA PHE A 176 -12.00 7.03 -1.22
C PHE A 176 -12.43 8.02 -2.31
N ILE A 177 -13.57 7.85 -2.99
CA ILE A 177 -14.52 6.72 -2.92
C ILE A 177 -15.16 6.45 -4.30
N GLY A 178 -15.48 5.19 -4.58
CA GLY A 178 -16.25 4.78 -5.76
C GLY A 178 -15.43 4.55 -7.03
N ASP A 179 -14.11 4.37 -6.90
CA ASP A 179 -13.14 4.25 -8.00
C ASP A 179 -13.53 3.13 -8.99
N SER A 180 -14.17 2.07 -8.48
CA SER A 180 -14.65 0.93 -9.28
C SER A 180 -15.95 1.13 -10.08
N ASP A 181 -16.61 2.28 -9.94
CA ASP A 181 -17.98 2.51 -10.43
C ASP A 181 -18.05 3.57 -11.53
N THR A 182 -17.00 3.62 -12.34
CA THR A 182 -16.98 4.45 -13.54
C THR A 182 -17.98 3.90 -14.55
N ARG A 183 -18.69 4.78 -15.27
CA ARG A 183 -19.71 4.37 -16.26
C ARG A 183 -19.14 3.54 -17.41
N SER A 184 -17.88 3.81 -17.76
CA SER A 184 -17.16 3.13 -18.83
C SER A 184 -16.51 1.82 -18.36
N GLY A 185 -16.30 1.67 -17.05
CA GLY A 185 -15.40 0.67 -16.49
C GLY A 185 -13.92 0.96 -16.72
N ASN A 186 -13.54 2.12 -17.25
CA ASN A 186 -12.12 2.48 -17.34
C ASN A 186 -11.62 2.97 -15.98
N ASP A 187 -10.34 2.72 -15.69
CA ASP A 187 -9.68 3.24 -14.50
C ASP A 187 -9.61 4.78 -14.54
N ARG A 188 -9.94 5.43 -13.42
CA ARG A 188 -9.88 6.90 -13.23
C ARG A 188 -10.86 7.73 -14.08
N ASP A 189 -11.79 7.10 -14.77
CA ASP A 189 -12.90 7.81 -15.41
C ASP A 189 -13.86 8.38 -14.36
N ALA A 190 -14.75 9.28 -14.79
CA ALA A 190 -15.71 9.89 -13.89
C ALA A 190 -16.73 8.88 -13.33
N VAL A 191 -16.93 8.94 -12.03
CA VAL A 191 -17.97 8.22 -11.29
C VAL A 191 -19.21 9.10 -11.24
N ALA A 192 -20.36 8.56 -11.66
CA ALA A 192 -21.61 9.32 -11.76
C ALA A 192 -22.71 8.62 -10.95
N LEU A 193 -22.69 8.85 -9.63
CA LEU A 193 -23.61 8.30 -8.65
C LEU A 193 -24.41 9.39 -7.96
N THR A 194 -25.64 9.07 -7.57
CA THR A 194 -26.37 9.89 -6.60
C THR A 194 -25.74 9.73 -5.21
N PHE A 195 -25.93 10.71 -4.33
CA PHE A 195 -25.45 10.62 -2.95
C PHE A 195 -26.02 9.38 -2.23
N GLU A 196 -27.31 9.07 -2.45
CA GLU A 196 -27.95 7.88 -1.91
C GLU A 196 -27.26 6.59 -2.36
N LEU A 197 -26.94 6.47 -3.65
CA LEU A 197 -26.19 5.34 -4.19
C LEU A 197 -24.72 5.35 -3.78
N LEU A 198 -24.18 6.44 -3.24
CA LEU A 198 -22.83 6.47 -2.68
C LEU A 198 -22.82 5.93 -1.24
N ILE A 199 -23.80 6.31 -0.41
CA ILE A 199 -23.81 6.01 1.03
C ILE A 199 -24.50 4.69 1.38
N SER A 200 -25.49 4.25 0.61
CA SER A 200 -26.34 3.12 1.01
C SER A 200 -25.84 1.80 0.42
N ARG A 201 -25.62 1.74 -0.91
CA ARG A 201 -25.17 0.58 -1.71
C ARG A 201 -25.71 -0.79 -1.33
N ARG A 202 -26.82 -0.86 -0.58
CA ARG A 202 -27.52 -2.09 -0.27
C ARG A 202 -28.10 -2.62 -1.57
N LEU A 203 -27.97 -3.92 -1.78
CA LEU A 203 -28.71 -4.60 -2.84
C LEU A 203 -30.21 -4.36 -2.56
N SER A 204 -30.89 -3.71 -3.50
CA SER A 204 -32.36 -3.65 -3.55
C SER A 204 -32.91 -5.01 -3.95
#